data_AF-A0A6M1TWU7-F1
#
_entry.id   AF-A0A6M1TWU7-F1
#
_cell.length_a   1.000
_cell.length_b   1.000
_cell.length_c   1.000
_cell.angle_alpha   90.00
_cell.angle_beta   90.00
_cell.angle_gamma   90.00
#
_symmetry.space_group_name_H-M   'P 1'
#
loop_
_entity.id
_entity.type
_entity.pdbx_description
1 polymer ?
#
loop_
_entity_poly.entity_id
_entity_poly.type
_entity_poly.pdbx_seq_one_letter_code
_entity_poly.pdbx_strand_id
1 'polypeptide(L)'
;MNRFPSERDDIQELIKNIEWSEAKVRKLVELENVEYKVNKKPINLGCFGHYVLFTIFLMGICELSLIFPEITKFVYENEYALIIFIFAYMIIIFLLNRYFIFIKKTLKMDKLKSIPAEREKLIVELTLHSVIPLDYWHPDMLDRLKMYLVNKRADNLKEALNLLEEEIRHNETMRQLKAIGRRIRRLTID
;
A
#
# COMPACT_ATOMS: atom_id res chain seq x y z
N MET A 1 39.13 -30.75 -21.90
CA MET A 1 37.87 -30.81 -22.67
C MET A 1 37.00 -29.66 -22.17
N ASN A 2 37.04 -28.51 -22.83
CA ASN A 2 36.19 -27.37 -22.49
C ASN A 2 34.82 -27.65 -23.11
N ARG A 3 33.84 -28.03 -22.30
CA ARG A 3 32.44 -28.02 -22.74
C ARG A 3 32.05 -26.55 -22.86
N PHE A 4 31.82 -26.10 -24.08
CA PHE A 4 31.15 -24.82 -24.30
C PHE A 4 29.79 -24.88 -23.60
N PRO A 5 29.41 -23.87 -22.79
CA PRO A 5 28.07 -23.78 -22.24
C PRO A 5 27.07 -23.93 -23.37
N SER A 6 26.05 -24.78 -23.19
CA SER A 6 24.99 -24.85 -24.18
C SER A 6 24.12 -23.60 -24.02
N GLU A 7 23.61 -23.04 -25.11
CA GLU A 7 22.68 -21.88 -25.09
C GLU A 7 21.48 -22.09 -24.15
N ARG A 8 21.11 -23.36 -23.88
CA ARG A 8 20.10 -23.72 -22.89
C ARG A 8 20.51 -23.45 -21.44
N ASP A 9 21.80 -23.61 -21.12
CA ASP A 9 22.34 -23.34 -19.78
C ASP A 9 22.27 -21.84 -19.47
N ASP A 10 22.57 -21.00 -20.47
CA ASP A 10 22.52 -19.54 -20.35
C ASP A 10 21.09 -19.02 -20.07
N ILE A 11 20.08 -19.58 -20.74
CA ILE A 11 18.67 -19.23 -20.49
C ILE A 11 18.20 -19.67 -19.11
N GLN A 12 18.64 -20.84 -18.65
CA GLN A 12 18.31 -21.30 -17.29
C GLN A 12 18.96 -20.42 -16.22
N GLU A 13 20.20 -19.97 -16.45
CA GLU A 13 20.86 -19.02 -15.56
C GLU A 13 20.14 -17.66 -15.54
N LEU A 14 19.71 -17.17 -16.71
CA LEU A 14 18.93 -15.95 -16.82
C LEU A 14 17.60 -16.04 -16.08
N ILE A 15 16.86 -17.14 -16.23
CA ILE A 15 15.60 -17.38 -15.50
C ILE A 15 15.85 -17.37 -14.00
N LYS A 16 16.91 -18.03 -13.52
CA LYS A 16 17.29 -18.03 -12.10
C LYS A 16 17.63 -16.62 -11.60
N ASN A 17 18.33 -15.81 -12.40
CA ASN A 17 18.61 -14.42 -12.04
C ASN A 17 17.32 -13.60 -11.94
N ILE A 18 16.38 -13.78 -12.88
CA ILE A 18 15.06 -13.12 -12.83
C ILE A 18 14.29 -13.52 -11.58
N GLU A 19 14.22 -14.81 -11.25
CA GLU A 19 13.55 -15.30 -10.04
C GLU A 19 14.18 -14.74 -8.75
N TRP A 20 15.51 -14.68 -8.72
CA TRP A 20 16.24 -14.06 -7.62
C TRP A 20 15.92 -12.56 -7.50
N SER A 21 15.97 -11.82 -8.61
CA SER A 21 15.65 -10.38 -8.64
C SER A 21 14.20 -10.13 -8.25
N GLU A 22 13.27 -10.96 -8.71
CA GLU A 22 11.85 -10.91 -8.38
C GLU A 22 11.61 -11.06 -6.88
N ALA A 23 12.25 -12.03 -6.24
CA ALA A 23 12.15 -12.23 -4.79
C ALA A 23 12.64 -11.00 -4.00
N LYS A 24 13.73 -10.35 -4.47
CA LYS A 24 14.29 -9.14 -3.85
C LYS A 24 13.40 -7.93 -4.06
N VAL A 25 12.87 -7.74 -5.27
CA VAL A 25 11.94 -6.65 -5.60
C VAL A 25 10.62 -6.80 -4.83
N ARG A 26 10.06 -8.01 -4.72
CA ARG A 26 8.86 -8.26 -3.90
C ARG A 26 9.11 -7.91 -2.44
N LYS A 27 10.31 -8.21 -1.92
CA LYS A 27 10.70 -7.82 -0.56
C LYS A 27 10.81 -6.30 -0.40
N LEU A 28 11.37 -5.58 -1.37
CA LEU A 28 11.38 -4.11 -1.37
C LEU A 28 9.95 -3.55 -1.29
N VAL A 29 9.04 -4.06 -2.13
CA VAL A 29 7.62 -3.68 -2.12
C VAL A 29 6.95 -4.01 -0.79
N GLU A 30 7.31 -5.12 -0.14
CA GLU A 30 6.81 -5.44 1.21
C GLU A 30 7.27 -4.39 2.23
N LEU A 31 8.55 -4.00 2.22
CA LEU A 31 9.09 -2.99 3.13
C LEU A 31 8.41 -1.62 2.94
N GLU A 32 8.20 -1.21 1.70
CA GLU A 32 7.44 0.01 1.37
C GLU A 32 5.99 -0.07 1.85
N ASN A 33 5.34 -1.22 1.66
CA ASN A 33 3.99 -1.44 2.14
C ASN A 33 3.89 -1.41 3.68
N VAL A 34 4.90 -1.90 4.39
CA VAL A 34 4.98 -1.81 5.86
C VAL A 34 5.08 -0.35 6.29
N GLU A 35 5.99 0.42 5.67
CA GLU A 35 6.17 1.84 5.94
C GLU A 35 4.90 2.65 5.64
N TYR A 36 4.31 2.44 4.46
CA TYR A 36 3.03 3.05 4.08
C TYR A 36 1.93 2.70 5.07
N LYS A 37 1.77 1.42 5.43
CA LYS A 37 0.73 0.99 6.39
C LYS A 37 0.92 1.65 7.74
N VAL A 38 2.15 1.84 8.22
CA VAL A 38 2.43 2.54 9.49
C VAL A 38 2.09 4.02 9.37
N ASN A 39 2.57 4.68 8.32
CA ASN A 39 2.44 6.13 8.11
C ASN A 39 1.06 6.55 7.59
N LYS A 40 0.22 5.59 7.16
CA LYS A 40 -1.17 5.85 6.77
C LYS A 40 -1.88 6.58 7.91
N LYS A 41 -2.53 7.69 7.54
CA LYS A 41 -3.33 8.55 8.42
C LYS A 41 -4.32 7.71 9.26
N PRO A 42 -4.70 8.18 10.47
CA PRO A 42 -5.69 7.52 11.31
C PRO A 42 -7.02 7.34 10.57
N ILE A 43 -7.89 6.51 11.16
CA ILE A 43 -9.23 6.23 10.63
C ILE A 43 -9.97 7.56 10.47
N ASN A 44 -10.37 7.86 9.24
CA ASN A 44 -11.31 8.93 8.96
C ASN A 44 -12.72 8.35 9.02
N LEU A 45 -13.43 8.62 10.10
CA LEU A 45 -14.78 8.10 10.35
C LEU A 45 -15.85 8.79 9.47
N GLY A 46 -15.52 9.94 8.86
CA GLY A 46 -16.49 10.80 8.18
C GLY A 46 -17.56 11.35 9.12
N CYS A 47 -18.41 12.25 8.62
CA CYS A 47 -19.47 12.88 9.44
C CYS A 47 -20.45 11.84 10.02
N PHE A 48 -20.81 10.84 9.22
CA PHE A 48 -21.74 9.79 9.65
C PHE A 48 -21.16 8.92 10.78
N GLY A 49 -19.89 8.53 10.69
CA GLY A 49 -19.23 7.76 11.75
C GLY A 49 -19.13 8.56 13.06
N HIS A 50 -18.87 9.87 12.99
CA HIS A 50 -18.89 10.74 14.16
C HIS A 50 -20.29 10.85 14.77
N TYR A 51 -21.34 10.98 13.96
CA TYR A 51 -22.73 11.01 14.44
C TYR A 51 -23.11 9.73 15.19
N VAL A 52 -22.78 8.55 14.64
CA VAL A 52 -23.03 7.26 15.30
C VAL A 52 -22.29 7.16 16.63
N LEU A 53 -20.99 7.48 16.64
CA LEU A 53 -20.19 7.42 17.88
C LEU A 53 -20.64 8.43 18.93
N PHE A 54 -21.07 9.63 18.51
CA PHE A 54 -21.60 10.63 19.42
C PHE A 54 -22.93 10.17 20.04
N THR A 55 -23.78 9.51 19.25
CA THR A 55 -25.03 8.92 19.77
C THR A 55 -24.76 7.84 20.82
N ILE A 56 -23.80 6.94 20.56
CA ILE A 56 -23.36 5.93 21.53
C ILE A 56 -22.80 6.58 22.80
N PHE A 57 -22.00 7.64 22.64
CA PHE A 57 -21.45 8.41 23.76
C PHE A 57 -22.57 9.02 24.62
N LEU A 58 -23.59 9.64 24.01
CA LEU A 58 -24.73 10.19 24.75
C LEU A 58 -25.54 9.10 25.47
N MET A 59 -25.77 7.95 24.83
CA MET A 59 -26.43 6.80 25.48
C MET A 59 -25.66 6.37 26.74
N GLY A 60 -24.34 6.29 26.66
CA GLY A 60 -23.49 5.98 27.82
C GLY A 60 -23.58 7.01 28.94
N ILE A 61 -23.70 8.30 28.61
CA ILE A 61 -23.94 9.37 29.61
C ILE A 61 -25.32 9.21 30.27
N CYS A 62 -26.35 8.88 29.50
CA CYS A 62 -27.69 8.61 30.03
C CYS A 62 -27.71 7.38 30.95
N GLU A 63 -27.00 6.31 30.60
CA GLU A 63 -26.86 5.14 31.48
C GLU A 63 -26.09 5.48 32.76
N LEU A 64 -24.99 6.24 32.65
CA LEU A 64 -24.23 6.68 33.81
C LEU A 64 -25.07 7.58 34.73
N SER A 65 -25.93 8.44 34.19
CA SER A 65 -26.73 9.36 35.00
C SER A 65 -27.79 8.63 35.85
N LEU A 66 -28.26 7.46 35.41
CA LEU A 66 -29.13 6.59 36.20
C LEU A 66 -28.42 5.98 37.41
N ILE A 67 -27.10 5.77 37.31
CA ILE A 67 -26.28 5.15 38.35
C ILE A 67 -25.70 6.23 39.30
N PHE A 68 -25.33 7.39 38.76
CA PHE A 68 -24.65 8.46 39.48
C PHE A 68 -25.52 9.73 39.54
N PRO A 69 -26.20 9.99 40.67
CA PRO A 69 -27.12 11.12 40.81
C PRO A 69 -26.44 12.49 40.63
N GLU A 70 -25.13 12.59 40.86
CA GLU A 70 -24.34 13.81 40.62
C GLU A 70 -24.31 14.18 39.14
N ILE A 71 -24.26 13.19 38.24
CA ILE A 71 -24.30 13.41 36.80
C ILE A 71 -25.69 13.90 36.40
N THR A 72 -26.74 13.27 36.92
CA THR A 72 -28.11 13.72 36.70
C THR A 72 -28.28 15.17 37.15
N LYS A 73 -27.86 15.49 38.38
CA LYS A 73 -27.88 16.85 38.91
C LYS A 73 -27.13 17.84 38.02
N PHE A 74 -25.92 17.48 37.59
CA PHE A 74 -25.11 18.30 36.68
C PHE A 74 -25.82 18.56 35.35
N VAL A 75 -26.45 17.55 34.74
CA VAL A 75 -27.15 17.71 33.45
C VAL A 75 -28.38 18.61 33.56
N TYR A 76 -29.14 18.52 34.66
CA TYR A 76 -30.35 19.34 34.84
C TYR A 76 -30.05 20.77 35.31
N GLU A 77 -29.03 20.96 36.15
CA GLU A 77 -28.72 22.27 36.74
C GLU A 77 -27.80 23.13 35.84
N ASN A 78 -27.16 22.55 34.82
CA ASN A 78 -26.20 23.27 33.98
C ASN A 78 -26.68 23.39 32.53
N GLU A 79 -27.08 24.61 32.13
CA GLU A 79 -27.51 24.93 30.76
C GLU A 79 -26.43 24.65 29.70
N TYR A 80 -25.16 24.57 30.10
CA TYR A 80 -24.02 24.29 29.22
C TYR A 80 -23.63 22.80 29.17
N ALA A 81 -24.35 21.90 29.84
CA ALA A 81 -23.99 20.48 29.92
C ALA A 81 -23.78 19.83 28.54
N LEU A 82 -24.65 20.11 27.56
CA LEU A 82 -24.52 19.58 26.20
C LEU A 82 -23.23 20.04 25.51
N ILE A 83 -22.87 21.32 25.65
CA ILE A 83 -21.65 21.89 25.06
C ILE A 83 -20.43 21.21 25.70
N ILE A 84 -20.43 21.04 27.02
CA ILE A 84 -19.37 20.35 27.75
C ILE A 84 -19.21 18.91 27.25
N PHE A 85 -20.31 18.18 27.01
CA PHE A 85 -20.27 16.83 26.46
C PHE A 85 -19.77 16.77 25.02
N ILE A 86 -20.11 17.74 24.17
CA ILE A 86 -19.55 17.84 22.81
C ILE A 86 -18.03 18.03 22.88
N PHE A 87 -17.52 18.93 23.73
CA PHE A 87 -16.08 19.11 23.92
C PHE A 87 -15.40 17.86 24.49
N ALA A 88 -16.00 17.23 25.51
CA ALA A 88 -15.50 15.99 26.08
C ALA A 88 -15.40 14.88 25.01
N TYR A 89 -16.43 14.72 24.18
CA TYR A 89 -16.42 13.79 23.05
C TYR A 89 -15.28 14.10 22.07
N MET A 90 -15.09 15.36 21.67
CA MET A 90 -13.99 15.76 20.78
C MET A 90 -12.62 15.42 21.37
N ILE A 91 -12.41 15.69 22.67
CA ILE A 91 -11.17 15.36 23.38
C ILE A 91 -10.95 13.85 23.40
N ILE A 92 -11.98 13.05 23.73
CA ILE A 92 -11.89 11.59 23.77
C ILE A 92 -11.51 11.05 22.38
N ILE A 93 -12.17 11.49 21.32
CA ILE A 93 -11.85 11.05 19.95
C ILE A 93 -10.41 11.44 19.57
N PHE A 94 -9.97 12.65 19.92
CA PHE A 94 -8.60 13.09 19.69
C PHE A 94 -7.57 12.21 20.42
N LEU A 95 -7.80 11.93 21.70
CA LEU A 95 -6.94 11.08 22.52
C LEU A 95 -6.92 9.64 22.01
N LEU A 96 -8.08 9.08 21.66
CA LEU A 96 -8.19 7.74 21.07
C LEU A 96 -7.41 7.64 19.77
N ASN A 97 -7.58 8.60 18.85
CA ASN A 97 -6.83 8.64 17.59
C ASN A 97 -5.32 8.71 17.84
N ARG A 98 -4.88 9.54 18.78
CA ARG A 98 -3.45 9.65 19.15
C ARG A 98 -2.92 8.35 19.76
N TYR A 99 -3.70 7.70 20.62
CA TYR A 99 -3.37 6.43 21.25
C TYR A 99 -3.24 5.31 20.21
N PHE A 100 -4.18 5.19 19.26
CA PHE A 100 -4.10 4.21 18.18
C PHE A 100 -2.85 4.42 17.30
N ILE A 101 -2.51 5.67 16.97
CA ILE A 101 -1.28 5.97 16.23
C ILE A 101 -0.05 5.56 17.04
N PHE A 102 -0.04 5.85 18.35
CA PHE A 102 1.06 5.51 19.22
C PHE A 102 1.28 3.99 19.28
N ILE A 103 0.23 3.21 19.58
CA ILE A 103 0.31 1.74 19.60
C ILE A 103 0.81 1.18 18.26
N LYS A 104 0.27 1.69 17.15
CA LYS A 104 0.63 1.24 15.81
C LYS A 104 2.12 1.47 15.52
N LYS A 105 2.68 2.56 16.03
CA LYS A 105 4.12 2.86 15.91
C LYS A 105 4.95 1.99 16.84
N THR A 106 4.58 1.85 18.12
CA THR A 106 5.37 1.09 19.09
C THR A 106 5.46 -0.39 18.73
N LEU A 107 4.35 -1.01 18.33
CA LEU A 107 4.33 -2.43 17.90
C LEU A 107 5.19 -2.72 16.67
N LYS A 108 5.54 -1.71 15.87
CA LYS A 108 6.29 -1.86 14.63
C LYS A 108 7.62 -1.12 14.62
N MET A 109 8.02 -0.54 15.75
CA MET A 109 9.15 0.39 15.82
C MET A 109 10.47 -0.31 15.46
N ASP A 110 10.67 -1.53 15.93
CA ASP A 110 11.91 -2.27 15.66
C ASP A 110 12.02 -2.64 14.18
N LYS A 111 10.93 -3.11 13.56
CA LYS A 111 10.87 -3.36 12.11
C LYS A 111 11.04 -2.07 11.31
N LEU A 112 10.49 -0.94 11.77
CA LEU A 112 10.66 0.36 11.09
C LEU A 112 12.10 0.86 11.12
N LYS A 113 12.82 0.64 12.22
CA LYS A 113 14.23 1.04 12.34
C LYS A 113 15.13 0.24 11.39
N SER A 114 14.80 -1.02 11.11
CA SER A 114 15.60 -1.86 10.20
C SER A 114 15.29 -1.63 8.72
N ILE A 115 14.10 -1.11 8.37
CA ILE A 115 13.66 -0.91 6.98
C ILE A 115 14.65 -0.11 6.13
N PRO A 116 15.20 1.05 6.56
CA PRO A 116 16.11 1.83 5.71
C PRO A 116 17.37 1.05 5.34
N ALA A 117 18.02 0.43 6.33
CA ALA A 117 19.23 -0.37 6.11
C ALA A 117 18.96 -1.62 5.26
N GLU A 118 17.82 -2.28 5.48
CA GLU A 118 17.43 -3.45 4.68
C GLU A 118 17.09 -3.08 3.24
N ARG A 119 16.42 -1.94 3.02
CA ARG A 119 16.12 -1.39 1.70
C ARG A 119 17.41 -1.07 0.94
N GLU A 120 18.32 -0.33 1.57
CA GLU A 120 19.61 0.03 0.96
C GLU A 120 20.41 -1.22 0.58
N LYS A 121 20.49 -2.19 1.49
CA LYS A 121 21.12 -3.49 1.21
C LYS A 121 20.53 -4.18 -0.01
N LEU A 122 19.19 -4.25 -0.11
CA LEU A 122 18.51 -4.90 -1.23
C LEU A 122 18.75 -4.15 -2.55
N ILE A 123 18.75 -2.82 -2.54
CA ILE A 123 19.05 -2.00 -3.73
C ILE A 123 20.49 -2.24 -4.20
N VAL A 124 21.46 -2.26 -3.27
CA VAL A 124 22.86 -2.56 -3.60
C VAL A 124 23.01 -3.97 -4.17
N GLU A 125 22.41 -4.98 -3.52
CA GLU A 125 22.44 -6.36 -4.02
C GLU A 125 21.86 -6.46 -5.43
N LEU A 126 20.69 -5.87 -5.67
CA LEU A 126 20.06 -5.84 -7.00
C LEU A 126 20.93 -5.12 -8.03
N THR A 127 21.54 -3.99 -7.66
CA THR A 127 22.38 -3.21 -8.58
C THR A 127 23.65 -3.96 -8.99
N LEU A 128 24.23 -4.75 -8.08
CA LEU A 128 25.46 -5.50 -8.31
C LEU A 128 25.26 -6.84 -9.02
N HIS A 129 24.09 -7.48 -8.84
CA HIS A 129 23.88 -8.87 -9.25
C HIS A 129 22.71 -9.10 -10.22
N SER A 130 21.75 -8.18 -10.30
CA SER A 130 20.65 -8.30 -11.27
C SER A 130 21.15 -7.98 -12.67
N VAL A 131 20.83 -8.83 -13.64
CA VAL A 131 21.03 -8.49 -15.06
C VAL A 131 19.88 -7.63 -15.62
N ILE A 132 18.81 -7.47 -14.85
CA ILE A 132 17.62 -6.71 -15.24
C ILE A 132 17.83 -5.22 -14.94
N PRO A 133 17.58 -4.30 -15.89
CA PRO A 133 17.69 -2.85 -15.64
C PRO A 133 16.68 -2.36 -14.59
N LEU A 134 17.05 -1.29 -13.89
CA LEU A 134 16.27 -0.69 -12.79
C LEU A 134 14.82 -0.36 -13.17
N ASP A 135 14.60 0.14 -14.38
CA ASP A 135 13.27 0.55 -14.87
C ASP A 135 12.28 -0.62 -14.94
N TYR A 136 12.79 -1.86 -14.94
CA TYR A 136 12.01 -3.09 -15.00
C TYR A 136 11.91 -3.80 -13.64
N TRP A 137 12.37 -3.18 -12.54
CA TRP A 137 12.27 -3.72 -11.18
C TRP A 137 10.87 -3.56 -10.60
N HIS A 138 9.89 -4.15 -11.29
CA HIS A 138 8.52 -4.28 -10.82
C HIS A 138 8.12 -5.76 -10.85
N PRO A 139 7.45 -6.30 -9.81
CA PRO A 139 7.09 -7.73 -9.76
C PRO A 139 6.38 -8.21 -11.03
N ASP A 140 5.37 -7.46 -11.49
CA ASP A 140 4.60 -7.81 -12.69
C ASP A 140 5.46 -7.83 -13.98
N MET A 141 6.51 -7.00 -14.06
CA MET A 141 7.40 -6.96 -15.23
C MET A 141 8.33 -8.16 -15.23
N LEU A 142 8.90 -8.49 -14.07
CA LEU A 142 9.77 -9.66 -13.89
C LEU A 142 9.03 -10.96 -14.17
N ASP A 143 7.77 -11.08 -13.69
CA ASP A 143 6.89 -12.21 -14.00
C ASP A 143 6.69 -12.39 -15.52
N ARG A 144 6.51 -11.28 -16.25
CA ARG A 144 6.36 -11.31 -17.72
C ARG A 144 7.65 -11.69 -18.44
N LEU A 145 8.79 -11.14 -18.02
CA LEU A 145 10.09 -11.49 -18.60
C LEU A 145 10.38 -12.99 -18.43
N LYS A 146 10.14 -13.52 -17.23
CA LYS A 146 10.23 -14.95 -16.95
C LYS A 146 9.30 -15.75 -17.86
N MET A 147 8.04 -15.31 -17.99
CA MET A 147 7.05 -15.97 -18.86
C MET A 147 7.50 -15.99 -20.33
N TYR A 148 8.12 -14.93 -20.85
CA TYR A 148 8.62 -14.89 -22.22
C TYR A 148 9.75 -15.89 -22.47
N LEU A 149 10.69 -16.00 -21.53
CA LEU A 149 11.81 -16.95 -21.62
C LEU A 149 11.35 -18.40 -21.44
N VAL A 150 10.52 -18.68 -20.43
CA VAL A 150 9.99 -20.03 -20.16
C VAL A 150 9.18 -20.57 -21.34
N ASN A 151 8.36 -19.71 -21.95
CA ASN A 151 7.54 -20.08 -23.11
C ASN A 151 8.31 -20.02 -24.44
N LYS A 152 9.62 -19.75 -24.43
CA LYS A 152 10.46 -19.61 -25.63
C LYS A 152 9.90 -18.59 -26.63
N ARG A 153 9.30 -17.51 -26.12
CA ARG A 153 8.90 -16.35 -26.93
C ARG A 153 10.06 -15.39 -27.18
N ALA A 154 11.10 -15.49 -26.36
CA ALA A 154 12.34 -14.75 -26.46
C ALA A 154 13.50 -15.72 -26.23
N ASP A 155 14.56 -15.58 -27.02
CA ASP A 155 15.76 -16.40 -26.94
C ASP A 155 16.84 -15.76 -26.04
N ASN A 156 16.63 -14.52 -25.62
CA ASN A 156 17.54 -13.79 -24.74
C ASN A 156 16.81 -12.66 -23.99
N LEU A 157 17.50 -12.05 -23.02
CA LEU A 157 16.95 -10.96 -22.21
C LEU A 157 16.53 -9.75 -23.06
N LYS A 158 17.30 -9.40 -24.08
CA LYS A 158 17.03 -8.23 -24.94
C LYS A 158 15.69 -8.39 -25.68
N GLU A 159 15.44 -9.58 -26.23
CA GLU A 159 14.17 -9.89 -26.88
C GLU A 159 13.01 -9.90 -25.89
N ALA A 160 13.21 -10.46 -24.69
CA ALA A 160 12.18 -10.47 -23.64
C ALA A 160 11.81 -9.03 -23.22
N LEU A 161 12.80 -8.14 -23.10
CA LEU A 161 12.59 -6.72 -22.83
C LEU A 161 11.86 -6.02 -23.97
N ASN A 162 12.25 -6.26 -25.23
CA ASN A 162 11.56 -5.70 -26.39
C ASN A 162 10.07 -6.09 -26.41
N LEU A 163 9.75 -7.36 -26.17
CA LEU A 163 8.37 -7.84 -26.08
C LEU A 163 7.60 -7.15 -24.94
N LEU A 164 8.25 -6.98 -23.79
CA LEU A 164 7.65 -6.28 -22.65
C LEU A 164 7.34 -4.82 -23.00
N GLU A 165 8.28 -4.10 -23.62
CA GLU A 165 8.09 -2.72 -24.03
C GLU A 165 6.98 -2.57 -25.08
N GLU A 166 6.91 -3.46 -26.07
CA GLU A 166 5.83 -3.49 -27.04
C GLU A 166 4.46 -3.66 -26.36
N GLU A 167 4.39 -4.57 -25.39
CA GLU A 167 3.18 -4.79 -24.62
C GLU A 167 2.78 -3.55 -23.78
N ILE A 168 3.76 -2.88 -23.16
CA ILE A 168 3.54 -1.64 -22.41
C ILE A 168 2.98 -0.55 -23.34
N ARG A 169 3.64 -0.30 -24.48
CA ARG A 169 3.19 0.68 -25.48
C ARG A 169 1.79 0.38 -26.01
N HIS A 170 1.50 -0.89 -26.26
CA HIS A 170 0.17 -1.32 -26.68
C HIS A 170 -0.89 -1.03 -25.61
N ASN A 171 -0.61 -1.38 -24.35
CA ASN A 171 -1.52 -1.14 -23.24
C ASN A 171 -1.78 0.36 -22.99
N GLU A 172 -0.76 1.21 -23.14
CA GLU A 172 -0.90 2.67 -23.05
C GLU A 172 -1.80 3.20 -24.17
N THR A 173 -1.57 2.77 -25.41
CA THR A 173 -2.40 3.14 -26.57
C THR A 173 -3.85 2.74 -26.34
N MET A 174 -4.11 1.52 -25.86
CA MET A 174 -5.45 1.04 -25.56
C MET A 174 -6.13 1.83 -24.43
N ARG A 175 -5.38 2.27 -23.41
CA ARG A 175 -5.91 3.14 -22.36
C ARG A 175 -6.30 4.52 -22.91
N GLN A 176 -5.50 5.09 -23.79
CA GLN A 176 -5.79 6.36 -24.46
C GLN A 176 -7.04 6.26 -25.33
N LEU A 177 -7.16 5.23 -26.16
CA LEU A 177 -8.35 4.98 -26.98
C LEU A 177 -9.62 4.83 -26.13
N LYS A 178 -9.55 4.10 -25.01
CA LYS A 178 -10.67 3.99 -24.05
C LYS A 178 -11.03 5.32 -23.39
N ALA A 179 -10.05 6.20 -23.16
CA ALA A 179 -10.31 7.54 -22.63
C ALA A 179 -11.02 8.42 -23.66
N ILE A 180 -10.57 8.39 -24.91
CA ILE A 180 -11.18 9.12 -26.04
C ILE A 180 -12.62 8.63 -26.27
N GLY A 181 -12.84 7.32 -26.33
CA GLY A 181 -14.19 6.75 -26.50
C GLY A 181 -15.16 7.15 -25.38
N ARG A 182 -14.68 7.22 -24.13
CA ARG A 182 -15.48 7.74 -23.00
C ARG A 182 -15.80 9.22 -23.13
N ARG A 183 -14.91 10.02 -23.73
CA ARG A 183 -15.14 11.45 -23.97
C ARG A 183 -16.17 11.66 -25.08
N ILE A 184 -16.03 10.96 -26.20
CA ILE A 184 -16.99 11.00 -27.33
C ILE A 184 -18.39 10.60 -26.85
N ARG A 185 -18.50 9.53 -26.04
CA ARG A 185 -19.78 9.08 -25.48
C ARG A 185 -20.46 10.13 -24.61
N ARG A 186 -19.71 10.97 -23.88
CA ARG A 186 -20.31 12.07 -23.11
C ARG A 186 -20.84 13.17 -24.02
N LEU A 187 -20.06 13.56 -25.04
CA LEU A 187 -20.42 14.61 -26.01
C LEU A 187 -21.59 14.24 -26.94
N THR A 188 -22.03 12.98 -26.95
CA THR A 188 -23.13 12.49 -27.81
C THR A 188 -24.42 12.23 -27.03
N ILE A 189 -24.38 12.31 -25.70
CA ILE A 189 -25.54 12.16 -24.82
C ILE A 189 -26.03 13.53 -24.30
N ASP A 190 -25.20 14.57 -24.45
CA ASP A 190 -25.57 15.99 -24.32
C ASP A 190 -26.06 16.53 -25.68
#